data_AF-A0A150PEF4-F1
#
_entry.id   AF-A0A150PEF4-F1
#
_cell.length_a   1.000
_cell.length_b   1.000
_cell.length_c   1.000
_cell.angle_alpha   90.00
_cell.angle_beta   90.00
_cell.angle_gamma   90.00
#
_symmetry.space_group_name_H-M   'P 1'
#
loop_
_entity.id
_entity.type
_entity.pdbx_description
1 polymer ?
#
loop_
_entity_poly.entity_id
_entity_poly.type
_entity_poly.pdbx_seq_one_letter_code
_entity_poly.pdbx_strand_id
1 'polypeptide(L)' 'MASCKLHGLDPEAYLAGVIRVMPYWPRDRYLELAPRYWARTRARLVDDKMKLALGPLTVPPPLPAEEQHATS' A
#
# COMPACT_ATOMS: atom_id res chain seq x y z
N MET A 1 12.53 8.43 -2.44
CA MET A 1 11.67 9.63 -2.60
C MET A 1 11.30 9.96 -4.05
N ALA A 2 12.19 9.82 -5.04
CA ALA A 2 11.87 10.13 -6.44
C ALA A 2 10.63 9.36 -6.99
N SER A 3 10.51 8.06 -6.66
CA SER A 3 9.34 7.27 -7.06
C SER A 3 8.02 7.77 -6.41
N CYS A 4 7.99 8.14 -5.12
CA CYS A 4 6.78 8.71 -4.50
C CYS A 4 6.34 10.01 -5.19
N LYS A 5 7.30 10.90 -5.51
CA LYS A 5 7.03 12.15 -6.22
C LYS A 5 6.46 11.90 -7.61
N LEU A 6 6.99 10.93 -8.35
CA LEU A 6 6.48 10.53 -9.67
C LEU A 6 5.00 10.08 -9.62
N HIS A 7 4.57 9.49 -8.50
CA HIS A 7 3.21 9.01 -8.30
C HIS A 7 2.33 9.97 -7.49
N GLY A 8 2.77 11.22 -7.30
CA GLY A 8 1.98 12.24 -6.58
C GLY A 8 1.74 11.92 -5.10
N LEU A 9 2.60 11.10 -4.48
CA LEU A 9 2.49 10.72 -3.09
C LEU A 9 3.32 11.64 -2.20
N ASP A 10 2.75 12.00 -1.05
CA ASP A 10 3.54 12.49 0.08
C ASP A 10 4.45 11.36 0.61
N PRO A 11 5.79 11.50 0.60
CA PRO A 11 6.70 10.43 0.95
C PRO A 11 6.58 9.95 2.41
N GLU A 12 6.28 10.87 3.33
CA GLU A 12 6.19 10.56 4.75
C GLU A 12 4.90 9.80 5.07
N ALA A 13 3.77 10.26 4.56
CA ALA A 13 2.49 9.58 4.66
C ALA A 13 2.52 8.20 3.98
N TYR A 14 3.18 8.08 2.82
CA TYR A 14 3.42 6.80 2.17
C TYR A 14 4.21 5.85 3.07
N LEU A 15 5.35 6.29 3.61
CA LEU A 15 6.21 5.45 4.43
C LEU A 15 5.51 5.00 5.72
N ALA A 16 4.82 5.93 6.40
CA ALA A 16 4.02 5.63 7.58
C ALA A 16 2.94 4.58 7.28
N GLY A 17 2.25 4.71 6.15
CA GLY A 17 1.27 3.74 5.68
C GLY A 17 1.88 2.36 5.39
N VAL A 18 3.04 2.31 4.72
CA VAL A 18 3.73 1.04 4.44
C VAL A 18 4.16 0.37 5.74
N ILE A 19 4.76 1.09 6.68
CA ILE A 19 5.16 0.55 8.00
C ILE A 19 3.95 -0.02 8.74
N ARG A 20 2.78 0.65 8.65
CA ARG A 20 1.56 0.22 9.30
C ARG A 20 1.03 -1.12 8.76
N VAL A 21 1.14 -1.36 7.46
CA VAL A 21 0.52 -2.52 6.79
C VAL A 21 1.47 -3.68 6.55
N MET A 22 2.78 -3.41 6.41
CA MET A 22 3.80 -4.40 6.07
C MET A 22 3.79 -5.65 6.98
N PRO A 23 3.60 -5.56 8.31
CA PRO A 23 3.60 -6.75 9.17
C PRO A 23 2.46 -7.76 8.87
N TYR A 24 1.40 -7.30 8.23
CA TYR A 24 0.20 -8.12 7.93
C TYR A 24 0.14 -8.55 6.47
N TRP A 25 0.92 -7.93 5.58
CA TRP A 25 0.78 -8.12 4.14
C TRP A 25 1.43 -9.43 3.68
N PRO A 26 0.77 -10.22 2.82
CA PRO A 26 1.39 -11.41 2.21
C PRO A 26 2.65 -11.03 1.40
N ARG A 27 3.72 -11.82 1.55
CA ARG A 27 5.03 -11.53 0.96
C ARG A 27 5.02 -11.52 -0.57
N ASP A 28 4.22 -12.39 -1.17
CA ASP A 28 3.96 -12.48 -2.61
C ASP A 28 3.22 -11.26 -3.18
N ARG A 29 2.66 -10.40 -2.31
CA ARG A 29 1.86 -9.23 -2.69
C ARG A 29 2.53 -7.89 -2.37
N TYR A 30 3.83 -7.86 -2.10
CA TYR A 30 4.55 -6.62 -1.76
C TYR A 30 4.57 -5.58 -2.87
N LEU A 31 4.40 -5.98 -4.14
CA LEU A 31 4.24 -5.02 -5.23
C LEU A 31 3.03 -4.10 -5.01
N GLU A 32 1.96 -4.57 -4.35
CA GLU A 32 0.80 -3.73 -4.02
C GLU A 32 1.16 -2.56 -3.09
N LEU A 33 2.25 -2.67 -2.34
CA LEU A 33 2.73 -1.64 -1.43
C LEU A 33 3.67 -0.64 -2.10
N ALA A 34 4.10 -0.88 -3.34
CA ALA A 34 5.00 0.03 -4.05
C ALA A 34 4.31 1.36 -4.39
N PRO A 35 5.06 2.48 -4.55
CA PRO A 35 4.48 3.79 -4.80
C PRO A 35 3.51 3.84 -5.99
N ARG A 36 3.80 3.08 -7.06
CA ARG A 36 2.95 2.95 -8.25
C ARG A 36 1.54 2.44 -7.94
N TYR A 37 1.41 1.54 -6.97
CA TYR A 37 0.15 0.86 -6.65
C TYR A 37 -0.47 1.34 -5.34
N TRP A 38 0.27 2.15 -4.56
CA TRP A 38 -0.11 2.55 -3.21
C TRP A 38 -1.46 3.24 -3.12
N ALA A 39 -1.78 4.18 -4.02
CA ALA A 39 -3.07 4.88 -3.98
C ALA A 39 -4.25 3.91 -4.08
N ARG A 40 -4.14 2.91 -4.96
CA ARG A 40 -5.15 1.86 -5.14
C ARG A 40 -5.23 0.96 -3.91
N THR A 41 -4.09 0.56 -3.36
CA THR A 41 -4.04 -0.24 -2.13
C THR A 41 -4.67 0.51 -0.96
N ARG A 42 -4.31 1.78 -0.78
CA ARG A 42 -4.81 2.65 0.30
C ARG A 42 -6.32 2.87 0.25
N ALA A 43 -6.89 2.97 -0.95
CA ALA A 43 -8.34 3.11 -1.15
C ALA A 43 -9.16 1.89 -0.68
N ARG A 44 -8.51 0.73 -0.53
CA ARG A 44 -9.16 -0.52 -0.08
C ARG A 44 -9.01 -0.76 1.43
N LEU A 45 -8.28 0.10 2.13
CA LEU A 45 -8.06 0.01 3.56
C LEU A 45 -9.08 0.85 4.33
N VAL A 46 -9.52 0.35 5.48
CA VAL A 46 -10.45 1.07 6.36
C VAL A 46 -9.72 2.22 7.04
N ASP A 47 -10.15 3.46 6.78
CA ASP A 47 -9.50 4.68 7.26
C ASP A 47 -9.29 4.73 8.77
N ASP A 48 -10.29 4.30 9.54
CA ASP A 48 -10.18 4.33 11.00
C ASP A 48 -9.14 3.36 11.54
N LYS A 49 -8.82 2.29 10.80
CA LYS A 49 -7.75 1.35 11.17
C LYS A 49 -6.36 1.88 10.83
N MET A 50 -6.28 2.80 9.86
CA MET A 50 -5.04 3.49 9.47
C MET A 50 -4.66 4.62 10.44
N LYS A 51 -5.62 5.20 11.16
CA LYS A 51 -5.37 6.25 12.18
C LYS A 51 -4.79 5.70 13.49
N LEU A 52 -4.89 4.39 13.71
CA LEU A 52 -4.36 3.74 14.91
C LEU A 52 -2.86 3.50 14.77
N ALA A 53 -2.11 3.83 15.83
CA ALA A 53 -0.68 3.56 15.91
C ALA A 53 -0.37 2.05 15.75
N LEU A 54 -1.18 1.19 16.37
CA LEU A 54 -1.10 -0.26 16.31
C LEU A 54 -2.52 -0.85 16.43
N GLY A 55 -2.72 -2.08 15.93
CA GLY A 55 -3.99 -2.80 16.07
C GLY A 55 -4.38 -3.61 14.83
N PRO A 56 -5.52 -4.33 14.89
CA PRO A 56 -5.95 -5.23 13.83
C PRO A 56 -6.12 -4.48 12.51
N LEU A 57 -5.69 -5.13 11.44
CA LEU A 57 -5.72 -4.63 10.08
C LEU A 57 -6.23 -5.73 9.17
N THR A 58 -7.27 -5.44 8.40
CA THR A 58 -7.81 -6.38 7.41
C THR A 58 -7.06 -6.18 6.11
N VAL A 59 -6.37 -7.22 5.65
CA VAL A 59 -5.76 -7.23 4.31
C VAL A 59 -6.84 -7.58 3.28
N PRO A 60 -7.10 -6.73 2.28
CA PRO A 60 -8.06 -7.04 1.23
C PRO A 60 -7.62 -8.25 0.37
N PRO A 61 -8.54 -8.92 -0.34
CA PRO A 61 -8.20 -9.92 -1.35
C PRO A 61 -7.19 -9.38 -2.39
N PRO A 62 -6.43 -10.24 -3.09
CA PRO A 62 -5.48 -9.79 -4.12
C PRO A 62 -6.11 -8.86 -5.16
N LEU A 63 -5.29 -7.97 -5.74
CA LEU A 63 -5.72 -7.25 -6.94
C LEU A 63 -5.90 -8.23 -8.12
N PRO A 64 -6.79 -7.93 -9.09
CA PRO A 64 -6.88 -8.72 -10.32
C PRO A 64 -5.53 -8.82 -11.05
N ALA A 65 -5.22 -10.00 -11.59
CA ALA A 65 -3.92 -10.34 -12.16
C ALA A 65 -3.48 -9.44 -13.34
N GLU A 66 -4.42 -8.90 -14.12
CA GLU A 66 -4.13 -8.00 -15.25
C GLU A 66 -3.42 -6.69 -14.84
N GLU A 67 -3.47 -6.32 -13.56
CA GLU A 67 -3.00 -5.00 -13.11
C GLU A 67 -1.72 -5.07 -12.26
N GLN A 68 -1.20 -6.27 -11.97
CA GLN A 68 0.03 -6.46 -11.19
C GLN A 68 1.29 -6.61 -12.07
N HIS A 69 1.11 -6.72 -13.39
CA HIS A 69 2.23 -6.75 -14.32
C HIS A 69 2.89 -5.38 -14.35
N ALA A 70 4.11 -5.31 -13.82
CA ALA A 70 5.03 -4.21 -14.06
C ALA A 70 5.28 -4.14 -15.56
N THR A 71 4.49 -3.34 -16.27
CA THR A 71 4.78 -2.97 -17.65
C THR A 71 6.17 -2.33 -17.65
N SER A 72 7.07 -2.95 -18.44
CA SER A 72 8.51 -2.74 -18.56
C SER A 72 8.95 -1.30 -18.75
#